data_AF-A0A818RV79-F1
#
_entry.id   AF-A0A818RV79-F1
#
_cell.length_a   1.000
_cell.length_b   1.000
_cell.length_c   1.000
_cell.angle_alpha   90.00
_cell.angle_beta   90.00
_cell.angle_gamma   90.00
#
_symmetry.space_group_name_H-M   'P 1'
#
loop_
_entity.id
_entity.type
_entity.pdbx_description
1 polymer ?
#
loop_
_entity_poly.entity_id
_entity_poly.type
_entity_poly.pdbx_seq_one_letter_code
_entity_poly.pdbx_strand_id
1 'polypeptide(L)'
;MIDTPGIGDTRGFEQDKKNFTEILSYIAQYKHLNGLCILLKPDEQRLTIPFRFCVNELLRHLPIDSKDNIIFIFTNARSTFFAPGSTTRLIQTMLNEHKRDHGVEIPFSRDNTFLFDNEPFRYLALRKNGITLDELQTQSYIRSWDHSVQEYCRLMSYLVTRPFKAVSSILSLNEAEQLVRMLPRPIAETSKLIEQNIQLAKDHKQKVLENPELASQGIPQNIAVVTRLKHPRTVCVGENCCQMIDVNNEKQIEYICICHEECYLKGVKQETLYDEKLQDCTAMDPRSGDCGVCGCHWLQHKHITYEHKTKRVVMTLNDIDQRISDLRGEASKIQEVYKKVAIFLHANAIVATNDDILEYLQYFIREEQMKQNAGASNADVIAGLVNMMKEFTENMELLKKTLKEQKQSGDMKDVLKPDEVFKLVTTLYKLSITGAQIQQQVEGIRFSEEKHTYQRERYIELPARAASSKDILMCEI
;
A
#
# COMPACT_ATOMS: atom_id res chain seq x y z
N MET A 1 23.80 13.82 -1.28
CA MET A 1 23.47 12.72 -2.20
C MET A 1 23.26 11.49 -1.34
N ILE A 2 22.17 10.75 -1.57
CA ILE A 2 21.85 9.55 -0.80
C ILE A 2 21.97 8.40 -1.79
N ASP A 3 22.93 7.52 -1.56
CA ASP A 3 23.05 6.29 -2.34
C ASP A 3 22.17 5.23 -1.68
N THR A 4 21.30 4.61 -2.47
CA THR A 4 20.34 3.61 -1.98
C THR A 4 20.83 2.23 -2.37
N PRO A 5 20.58 1.19 -1.54
CA PRO A 5 20.79 -0.19 -1.98
C PRO A 5 20.13 -0.43 -3.34
N GLY A 6 20.77 -1.21 -4.21
CA GLY A 6 20.20 -1.54 -5.51
C GLY A 6 18.82 -2.15 -5.34
N ILE A 7 17.80 -1.51 -5.92
CA ILE A 7 16.42 -2.00 -5.91
C ILE A 7 16.33 -3.07 -7.01
N GLY A 8 15.89 -4.28 -6.67
CA GLY A 8 15.94 -5.45 -7.57
C GLY A 8 17.03 -6.47 -7.23
N ASP A 9 17.42 -6.57 -5.94
CA ASP A 9 18.22 -7.69 -5.45
C ASP A 9 17.47 -9.02 -5.73
N THR A 10 18.22 -10.06 -6.10
CA THR A 10 17.78 -11.44 -6.40
C THR A 10 16.99 -12.15 -5.28
N ARG A 11 16.65 -11.43 -4.19
CA ARG A 11 16.02 -11.94 -2.96
C ARG A 11 14.52 -11.66 -2.86
N GLY A 12 13.91 -11.04 -3.88
CA GLY A 12 12.46 -10.95 -4.05
C GLY A 12 11.77 -9.72 -3.43
N PHE A 13 10.44 -9.66 -3.61
CA PHE A 13 9.55 -8.54 -3.27
C PHE A 13 9.71 -8.00 -1.83
N GLU A 14 9.95 -8.89 -0.87
CA GLU A 14 10.05 -8.53 0.56
C GLU A 14 11.28 -7.69 0.87
N GLN A 15 12.40 -8.00 0.21
CA GLN A 15 13.62 -7.23 0.40
C GLN A 15 13.45 -5.83 -0.17
N ASP A 16 12.71 -5.65 -1.27
CA ASP A 16 12.41 -4.34 -1.84
C ASP A 16 11.49 -3.50 -0.93
N LYS A 17 10.46 -4.08 -0.31
CA LYS A 17 9.62 -3.38 0.70
C LYS A 17 10.48 -2.95 1.90
N LYS A 18 11.39 -3.81 2.36
CA LYS A 18 12.32 -3.50 3.45
C LYS A 18 13.29 -2.39 3.07
N ASN A 19 13.94 -2.51 1.92
CA ASN A 19 14.86 -1.50 1.37
C ASN A 19 14.16 -0.15 1.26
N PHE A 20 12.91 -0.13 0.79
CA PHE A 20 12.13 1.09 0.69
C PHE A 20 11.80 1.70 2.05
N THR A 21 11.43 0.86 3.03
CA THR A 21 11.18 1.32 4.41
C THR A 21 12.45 1.89 5.04
N GLU A 22 13.61 1.27 4.80
CA GLU A 22 14.91 1.77 5.23
C GLU A 22 15.26 3.10 4.54
N ILE A 23 14.99 3.24 3.24
CA ILE A 23 15.16 4.50 2.50
C ILE A 23 14.28 5.59 3.11
N LEU A 24 12.98 5.34 3.35
CA LEU A 24 12.07 6.31 3.96
C LEU A 24 12.53 6.73 5.36
N SER A 25 12.95 5.76 6.18
CA SER A 25 13.48 6.00 7.52
C SER A 25 14.75 6.85 7.48
N TYR A 26 15.61 6.62 6.50
CA TYR A 26 16.83 7.39 6.31
C TYR A 26 16.55 8.81 5.81
N ILE A 27 15.65 8.99 4.85
CA ILE A 27 15.36 10.33 4.33
C ILE A 27 14.65 11.19 5.38
N ALA A 28 13.94 10.59 6.34
CA ALA A 28 13.20 11.28 7.40
C ALA A 28 14.04 12.25 8.24
N GLN A 29 15.37 12.07 8.28
CA GLN A 29 16.28 13.00 8.96
C GLN A 29 16.51 14.33 8.21
N TYR A 30 16.10 14.42 6.94
CA TYR A 30 16.25 15.60 6.11
C TYR A 30 14.94 16.37 6.00
N LYS A 31 15.03 17.70 5.86
CA LYS A 31 13.85 18.56 5.69
C LYS A 31 13.29 18.51 4.28
N HIS A 32 14.18 18.43 3.29
CA HIS A 32 13.82 18.54 1.88
C HIS A 32 14.50 17.47 1.02
N LEU A 33 13.78 17.04 -0.01
CA LEU A 33 14.27 16.21 -1.11
C LEU A 33 14.20 17.02 -2.40
N ASN A 34 15.33 17.15 -3.10
CA ASN A 34 15.45 17.98 -4.30
C ASN A 34 15.19 17.22 -5.60
N GLY A 35 15.60 15.97 -5.65
CA GLY A 35 15.53 15.16 -6.84
C GLY A 35 15.71 13.70 -6.52
N LEU A 36 15.04 12.87 -7.30
CA LEU A 36 15.19 11.43 -7.30
C LEU A 36 15.88 11.03 -8.59
N CYS A 37 17.10 10.50 -8.48
CA CYS A 37 17.88 10.07 -9.62
C CYS A 37 17.69 8.57 -9.87
N ILE A 38 17.14 8.21 -11.03
CA ILE A 38 17.06 6.83 -11.52
C ILE A 38 18.25 6.59 -12.46
N LEU A 39 19.19 5.75 -12.02
CA LEU A 39 20.39 5.43 -12.79
C LEU A 39 20.13 4.25 -13.74
N LEU A 40 20.57 4.41 -15.00
CA LEU A 40 20.35 3.49 -16.10
C LEU A 40 21.63 3.32 -16.93
N LYS A 41 21.69 2.26 -17.74
CA LYS A 41 22.62 2.14 -18.87
C LYS A 41 21.90 2.42 -20.18
N PRO A 42 22.56 3.00 -21.20
CA PRO A 42 21.91 3.43 -22.45
C PRO A 42 21.60 2.28 -23.42
N ASP A 43 22.24 1.13 -23.25
CA ASP A 43 22.20 -0.03 -24.16
C ASP A 43 21.46 -1.24 -23.59
N GLU A 44 20.56 -1.03 -22.64
CA GLU A 44 19.71 -2.11 -22.13
C GLU A 44 18.77 -2.58 -23.24
N GLN A 45 18.77 -3.90 -23.47
CA GLN A 45 17.91 -4.53 -24.46
C GLN A 45 16.52 -4.85 -23.90
N ARG A 46 16.42 -5.01 -22.58
CA ARG A 46 15.18 -5.32 -21.85
C ARG A 46 15.22 -4.67 -20.48
N LEU A 47 14.11 -4.07 -20.07
CA LEU A 47 13.90 -3.75 -18.66
C LEU A 47 13.56 -5.04 -17.96
N THR A 48 14.35 -5.42 -16.97
CA THR A 48 14.08 -6.62 -16.17
C THR A 48 12.75 -6.44 -15.41
N ILE A 49 12.03 -7.53 -15.19
CA ILE A 49 10.79 -7.52 -14.39
C ILE A 49 11.03 -6.88 -13.01
N PRO A 50 12.12 -7.23 -12.28
CA PRO A 50 12.50 -6.53 -11.06
C PRO A 50 12.61 -5.01 -11.24
N PHE A 51 13.31 -4.51 -12.26
CA PHE A 51 13.46 -3.08 -12.46
C PHE A 51 12.12 -2.36 -12.66
N ARG A 52 11.23 -2.89 -13.52
CA ARG A 52 9.89 -2.32 -13.73
C ARG A 52 9.09 -2.27 -12.44
N PHE A 53 9.12 -3.35 -11.67
CA PHE A 53 8.49 -3.43 -10.37
C PHE A 53 9.05 -2.37 -9.42
N CYS A 54 10.38 -2.24 -9.33
CA CYS A 54 11.07 -1.29 -8.47
C CYS A 54 10.68 0.16 -8.75
N VAL A 55 10.65 0.56 -10.03
CA VAL A 55 10.23 1.90 -10.41
C VAL A 55 8.77 2.13 -10.06
N ASN A 56 7.87 1.19 -10.37
CA ASN A 56 6.44 1.32 -10.03
C ASN A 56 6.20 1.38 -8.51
N GLU A 57 6.92 0.59 -7.72
CA GLU A 57 6.82 0.60 -6.26
C GLU A 57 7.34 1.93 -5.70
N LEU A 58 8.48 2.41 -6.18
CA LEU A 58 9.00 3.72 -5.79
C LEU A 58 8.04 4.86 -6.13
N LEU A 59 7.39 4.80 -7.30
CA LEU A 59 6.43 5.82 -7.71
C LEU A 59 5.20 5.81 -6.81
N ARG A 60 4.74 4.64 -6.36
CA ARG A 60 3.57 4.51 -5.47
C ARG A 60 3.64 5.43 -4.25
N HIS A 61 4.80 5.47 -3.61
CA HIS A 61 5.01 6.19 -2.35
C HIS A 61 5.37 7.67 -2.53
N LEU A 62 5.51 8.14 -3.77
CA LEU A 62 5.85 9.53 -4.06
C LEU A 62 4.57 10.34 -4.30
N PRO A 63 4.45 11.52 -3.67
CA PRO A 63 3.42 12.47 -4.02
C PRO A 63 3.44 12.81 -5.51
N ILE A 64 2.25 12.91 -6.12
CA ILE A 64 2.12 13.21 -7.56
C ILE A 64 2.85 14.49 -7.99
N ASP A 65 2.96 15.48 -7.11
CA ASP A 65 3.67 16.73 -7.35
C ASP A 65 5.21 16.55 -7.39
N SER A 66 5.73 15.37 -7.03
CA SER A 66 7.14 15.00 -7.10
C SER A 66 7.57 14.47 -8.47
N LYS A 67 6.62 14.32 -9.42
CA LYS A 67 6.91 13.83 -10.78
C LYS A 67 7.98 14.64 -11.51
N ASP A 68 8.05 15.96 -11.28
CA ASP A 68 9.01 16.86 -11.92
C ASP A 68 10.38 16.86 -11.22
N ASN A 69 10.50 16.17 -10.08
CA ASN A 69 11.76 15.94 -9.38
C ASN A 69 12.39 14.58 -9.75
N ILE A 70 11.75 13.80 -10.64
CA ILE A 70 12.28 12.53 -11.15
C ILE A 70 13.26 12.82 -12.29
N ILE A 71 14.47 12.30 -12.13
CA ILE A 71 15.61 12.55 -13.01
C ILE A 71 16.13 11.20 -13.51
N PHE A 72 16.35 11.10 -14.82
CA PHE A 72 16.93 9.91 -15.43
C PHE A 72 18.41 10.16 -15.71
N ILE A 73 19.27 9.25 -15.24
CA ILE A 73 20.71 9.36 -15.38
C ILE A 73 21.24 8.14 -16.13
N PHE A 74 21.75 8.35 -17.33
CA PHE A 74 22.41 7.32 -18.12
C PHE A 74 23.90 7.33 -17.85
N THR A 75 24.40 6.24 -17.29
CA THR A 75 25.82 6.00 -17.00
C THR A 75 26.47 5.22 -18.13
N ASN A 76 27.81 5.26 -18.22
CA ASN A 76 28.59 4.64 -19.30
C ASN A 76 28.16 5.11 -20.70
N ALA A 77 27.74 6.37 -20.81
CA ALA A 77 27.10 6.90 -22.02
C ALA A 77 28.03 6.98 -23.24
N ARG A 78 29.35 6.80 -23.07
CA ARG A 78 30.32 6.82 -24.17
C ARG A 78 30.04 5.75 -25.23
N SER A 79 29.58 4.56 -24.84
CA SER A 79 29.31 3.45 -25.78
C SER A 79 28.21 3.80 -26.79
N THR A 80 27.36 4.75 -26.45
CA THR A 80 26.25 5.23 -27.27
C THR A 80 26.44 6.68 -27.71
N PHE A 81 27.69 7.16 -27.80
CA PHE A 81 28.04 8.53 -28.18
C PHE A 81 27.30 9.60 -27.37
N PHE A 82 27.15 9.35 -26.08
CA PHE A 82 26.41 10.20 -25.14
C PHE A 82 24.94 10.39 -25.52
N ALA A 83 24.30 9.31 -25.97
CA ALA A 83 22.86 9.22 -26.16
C ALA A 83 22.24 8.15 -25.25
N PRO A 84 20.97 8.28 -24.84
CA PRO A 84 20.29 7.31 -23.98
C PRO A 84 19.99 5.96 -24.66
N GLY A 85 20.33 5.81 -25.94
CA GLY A 85 20.37 4.54 -26.68
C GLY A 85 19.03 3.79 -26.72
N SER A 86 19.09 2.45 -26.78
CA SER A 86 17.91 1.57 -26.89
C SER A 86 17.03 1.62 -25.64
N THR A 87 17.61 1.88 -24.48
CA THR A 87 16.89 1.96 -23.20
C THR A 87 15.79 3.02 -23.22
N THR A 88 15.99 4.10 -23.98
CA THR A 88 15.00 5.18 -24.20
C THR A 88 13.60 4.63 -24.53
N ARG A 89 13.53 3.68 -25.48
CA ARG A 89 12.25 3.11 -25.93
C ARG A 89 11.58 2.33 -24.81
N LEU A 90 12.36 1.60 -24.02
CA LEU A 90 11.85 0.76 -22.94
C LEU A 90 11.27 1.61 -21.80
N ILE A 91 11.96 2.69 -21.43
CA ILE A 91 11.48 3.65 -20.43
C ILE A 91 10.23 4.37 -20.94
N GLN A 92 10.21 4.83 -22.19
CA GLN A 92 9.03 5.43 -22.81
C GLN A 92 7.82 4.48 -22.79
N THR A 93 8.01 3.21 -23.14
CA THR A 93 6.92 2.21 -23.06
C THR A 93 6.40 2.09 -21.63
N MET A 94 7.29 1.95 -20.65
CA MET A 94 6.90 1.82 -19.24
C MET A 94 6.16 3.08 -18.74
N LEU A 95 6.65 4.29 -19.07
CA LEU A 95 6.01 5.54 -18.68
C LEU A 95 4.68 5.78 -19.41
N ASN A 96 4.54 5.32 -20.65
CA ASN A 96 3.28 5.39 -21.40
C ASN A 96 2.24 4.40 -20.84
N GLU A 97 2.65 3.18 -20.48
CA GLU A 97 1.82 2.22 -19.74
C GLU A 97 1.36 2.85 -18.41
N HIS A 98 2.30 3.43 -17.66
CA HIS A 98 2.02 4.12 -16.42
C HIS A 98 1.03 5.30 -16.61
N LYS A 99 1.23 6.13 -17.62
CA LYS A 99 0.33 7.24 -17.98
C LYS A 99 -1.07 6.74 -18.33
N ARG A 100 -1.18 5.63 -19.08
CA ARG A 100 -2.46 5.01 -19.42
C ARG A 100 -3.17 4.47 -18.18
N ASP A 101 -2.44 3.81 -17.30
CA ASP A 101 -3.01 3.06 -16.18
C ASP A 101 -3.34 3.99 -14.99
N HIS A 102 -2.58 5.07 -14.80
CA HIS A 102 -2.71 5.98 -13.64
C HIS A 102 -3.03 7.44 -13.98
N GLY A 103 -2.95 7.82 -15.26
CA GLY A 103 -3.22 9.19 -15.73
C GLY A 103 -2.15 10.21 -15.36
N VAL A 104 -0.98 9.77 -14.88
CA VAL A 104 0.13 10.65 -14.47
C VAL A 104 1.21 10.62 -15.53
N GLU A 105 1.55 11.79 -16.07
CA GLU A 105 2.66 11.94 -17.00
C GLU A 105 3.94 12.31 -16.26
N ILE A 106 4.84 11.34 -16.17
CA ILE A 106 6.20 11.56 -15.67
C ILE A 106 7.03 12.11 -16.83
N PRO A 107 7.66 13.29 -16.69
CA PRO A 107 8.49 13.84 -17.74
C PRO A 107 9.62 12.89 -18.11
N PHE A 108 9.85 12.70 -19.41
CA PHE A 108 11.03 12.02 -19.92
C PHE A 108 11.49 12.74 -21.19
N SER A 109 12.30 13.78 -20.98
CA SER A 109 12.81 14.66 -22.02
C SER A 109 14.31 14.91 -21.81
N ARG A 110 14.93 15.67 -22.72
CA ARG A 110 16.32 16.10 -22.55
C ARG A 110 16.53 16.85 -21.24
N ASP A 111 15.56 17.65 -20.80
CA ASP A 111 15.71 18.53 -19.64
C ASP A 111 15.93 17.76 -18.33
N ASN A 112 15.30 16.60 -18.17
CA ASN A 112 15.42 15.76 -16.97
C ASN A 112 16.18 14.45 -17.19
N THR A 113 16.87 14.31 -18.33
CA THR A 113 17.68 13.13 -18.67
C THR A 113 19.12 13.53 -18.86
N PHE A 114 20.05 12.96 -18.09
CA PHE A 114 21.47 13.33 -18.07
C PHE A 114 22.39 12.16 -18.41
N LEU A 115 23.52 12.44 -19.04
CA LEU A 115 24.42 11.43 -19.61
C LEU A 115 25.83 11.56 -19.06
N PHE A 116 26.20 10.63 -18.17
CA PHE A 116 27.52 10.59 -17.56
C PHE A 116 28.33 9.42 -18.07
N ASP A 117 29.64 9.59 -18.01
CA ASP A 117 30.60 8.54 -18.29
C ASP A 117 31.55 8.36 -17.10
N ASN A 118 31.92 7.12 -16.82
CA ASN A 118 32.74 6.76 -15.65
C ASN A 118 34.24 6.69 -15.98
N GLU A 119 34.58 6.81 -17.25
CA GLU A 119 35.94 6.69 -17.76
C GLU A 119 36.94 7.72 -17.21
N PRO A 120 36.58 8.96 -16.81
CA PRO A 120 37.53 9.86 -16.15
C PRO A 120 38.07 9.30 -14.82
N PHE A 121 37.26 8.53 -14.08
CA PHE A 121 37.75 7.85 -12.87
C PHE A 121 38.74 6.74 -13.22
N ARG A 122 38.51 6.04 -14.34
CA ARG A 122 39.45 5.04 -14.86
C ARG A 122 40.77 5.68 -15.25
N TYR A 123 40.75 6.85 -15.89
CA TYR A 123 41.96 7.62 -16.18
C TYR A 123 42.79 7.90 -14.91
N LEU A 124 42.14 8.40 -13.85
CA LEU A 124 42.82 8.66 -12.57
C LEU A 124 43.44 7.39 -11.97
N ALA A 125 42.72 6.26 -12.03
CA ALA A 125 43.24 4.97 -11.56
C ALA A 125 44.46 4.51 -12.35
N LEU A 126 44.44 4.62 -13.68
CA LEU A 126 45.57 4.26 -14.55
C LEU A 126 46.81 5.11 -14.23
N ARG A 127 46.63 6.43 -14.10
CA ARG A 127 47.71 7.37 -13.76
C ARG A 127 48.30 7.09 -12.37
N LYS A 128 47.45 6.78 -11.38
CA LYS A 128 47.90 6.42 -10.02
C LYS A 128 48.74 5.13 -10.01
N ASN A 129 48.45 4.20 -10.91
CA ASN A 129 49.21 2.94 -11.06
C ASN A 129 50.42 3.07 -12.01
N GLY A 130 50.80 4.29 -12.40
CA GLY A 130 51.97 4.53 -13.24
C GLY A 130 51.81 4.09 -14.70
N ILE A 131 50.58 3.86 -15.16
CA ILE A 131 50.31 3.48 -16.56
C ILE A 131 50.29 4.75 -17.41
N THR A 132 51.17 4.78 -18.41
CA THR A 132 51.23 5.86 -19.41
C THR A 132 50.23 5.59 -20.53
N LEU A 133 49.49 6.63 -20.91
CA LEU A 133 48.55 6.62 -22.02
C LEU A 133 49.13 7.41 -23.19
N ASP A 134 48.83 7.00 -24.41
CA ASP A 134 49.16 7.80 -25.59
C ASP A 134 48.26 9.05 -25.70
N GLU A 135 48.57 9.92 -26.65
CA GLU A 135 47.85 11.18 -26.84
C GLU A 135 46.38 10.95 -27.22
N LEU A 136 46.09 9.97 -28.08
CA LEU A 136 44.74 9.67 -28.55
C LEU A 136 43.87 9.13 -27.41
N GLN A 137 44.41 8.22 -26.61
CA GLN A 137 43.79 7.69 -25.40
C GLN A 137 43.49 8.81 -24.42
N THR A 138 44.47 9.69 -24.17
CA THR A 138 44.33 10.83 -23.27
C THR A 138 43.21 11.77 -23.73
N GLN A 139 43.18 12.12 -25.02
CA GLN A 139 42.11 12.93 -25.61
C GLN A 139 40.72 12.30 -25.46
N SER A 140 40.61 10.97 -25.59
CA SER A 140 39.35 10.25 -25.37
C SER A 140 38.83 10.42 -23.93
N TYR A 141 39.71 10.35 -22.92
CA TYR A 141 39.35 10.59 -21.53
C TYR A 141 38.99 12.05 -21.26
N ILE A 142 39.71 13.01 -21.82
CA ILE A 142 39.41 14.45 -21.71
C ILE A 142 38.02 14.76 -22.24
N ARG A 143 37.70 14.29 -23.46
CA ARG A 143 36.37 14.51 -24.06
C ARG A 143 35.23 13.98 -23.20
N SER A 144 35.45 12.83 -22.58
CA SER A 144 34.48 12.18 -21.67
C SER A 144 34.31 12.94 -20.35
N TRP A 145 35.40 13.48 -19.81
CA TRP A 145 35.38 14.38 -18.66
C TRP A 145 34.59 15.66 -18.97
N ASP A 146 34.94 16.35 -20.05
CA ASP A 146 34.30 17.61 -20.43
C ASP A 146 32.79 17.44 -20.62
N HIS A 147 32.37 16.38 -21.30
CA HIS A 147 30.95 16.05 -21.45
C HIS A 147 30.27 15.80 -20.10
N SER A 148 30.88 14.98 -19.24
CA SER A 148 30.31 14.65 -17.93
C SER A 148 30.21 15.88 -17.02
N VAL A 149 31.17 16.81 -17.11
CA VAL A 149 31.13 18.09 -16.39
C VAL A 149 30.01 18.99 -16.92
N GLN A 150 29.84 19.09 -18.24
CA GLN A 150 28.73 19.85 -18.82
C GLN A 150 27.37 19.31 -18.40
N GLU A 151 27.19 17.99 -18.42
CA GLU A 151 25.97 17.33 -17.97
C GLU A 151 25.76 17.46 -16.45
N TYR A 152 26.83 17.44 -15.65
CA TYR A 152 26.76 17.75 -14.22
C TYR A 152 26.26 19.18 -13.97
N CYS A 153 26.82 20.16 -14.66
CA CYS A 153 26.38 21.55 -14.55
C CYS A 153 24.90 21.68 -14.92
N ARG A 154 24.46 21.01 -16.00
CA ARG A 154 23.06 20.98 -16.40
C ARG A 154 22.17 20.33 -15.35
N LEU A 155 22.62 19.22 -14.74
CA LEU A 155 21.91 18.53 -13.66
C LEU A 155 21.74 19.44 -12.44
N MET A 156 22.81 20.14 -12.05
CA MET A 156 22.76 21.07 -10.92
C MET A 156 21.82 22.25 -11.21
N SER A 157 21.90 22.86 -12.39
CA SER A 157 20.97 23.92 -12.82
C SER A 157 19.51 23.43 -12.84
N TYR A 158 19.28 22.19 -13.26
CA TYR A 158 17.95 21.59 -13.20
C TYR A 158 17.47 21.42 -11.75
N LEU A 159 18.29 20.85 -10.87
CA LEU A 159 17.95 20.59 -9.46
C LEU A 159 17.67 21.87 -8.66
N VAL A 160 18.46 22.93 -8.83
CA VAL A 160 18.30 24.18 -8.07
C VAL A 160 17.07 24.98 -8.48
N THR A 161 16.54 24.72 -9.68
CA THR A 161 15.32 25.38 -10.18
C THR A 161 14.04 24.61 -9.85
N ARG A 162 14.14 23.36 -9.36
CA ARG A 162 12.97 22.58 -8.96
C ARG A 162 12.46 23.02 -7.58
N PRO A 163 11.15 22.94 -7.33
CA PRO A 163 10.61 23.15 -5.99
C PRO A 163 11.16 22.09 -5.03
N PHE A 164 11.64 22.55 -3.87
CA PHE A 164 12.02 21.66 -2.77
C PHE A 164 10.81 20.87 -2.30
N LYS A 165 10.93 19.54 -2.21
CA LYS A 165 9.86 18.69 -1.65
C LYS A 165 10.11 18.46 -0.18
N ALA A 166 9.13 18.75 0.67
CA ALA A 166 9.25 18.47 2.08
C ALA A 166 9.28 16.95 2.30
N VAL A 167 10.28 16.42 2.99
CA VAL A 167 10.30 14.97 3.28
C VAL A 167 9.09 14.58 4.12
N SER A 168 8.63 15.47 5.00
CA SER A 168 7.43 15.27 5.79
C SER A 168 6.19 14.98 4.92
N SER A 169 6.05 15.58 3.73
CA SER A 169 4.89 15.28 2.87
C SER A 169 4.95 13.88 2.26
N ILE A 170 6.15 13.36 1.96
CA ILE A 170 6.35 11.99 1.49
C ILE A 170 6.02 11.00 2.62
N LEU A 171 6.50 11.27 3.83
CA LEU A 171 6.23 10.42 5.00
C LEU A 171 4.75 10.42 5.36
N SER A 172 4.10 11.59 5.43
CA SER A 172 2.68 11.68 5.74
C SER A 172 1.79 11.04 4.67
N LEU A 173 2.16 11.13 3.39
CA LEU A 173 1.45 10.43 2.32
C LEU A 173 1.53 8.91 2.51
N ASN A 174 2.73 8.39 2.75
CA ASN A 174 2.92 6.95 2.99
C ASN A 174 2.18 6.49 4.25
N GLU A 175 2.29 7.21 5.37
CA GLU A 175 1.55 6.88 6.59
C GLU A 175 0.03 6.86 6.36
N ALA A 176 -0.50 7.87 5.65
CA ALA A 176 -1.90 7.90 5.29
C ALA A 176 -2.28 6.72 4.38
N GLU A 177 -1.46 6.40 3.37
CA GLU A 177 -1.67 5.25 2.49
C GLU A 177 -1.69 3.92 3.25
N GLN A 178 -0.73 3.68 4.15
CA GLN A 178 -0.71 2.48 4.99
C GLN A 178 -1.98 2.39 5.84
N LEU A 179 -2.41 3.50 6.47
CA LEU A 179 -3.65 3.52 7.23
C LEU A 179 -4.85 3.12 6.36
N VAL A 180 -5.01 3.70 5.18
CA VAL A 180 -6.15 3.37 4.31
C VAL A 180 -6.13 1.90 3.91
N ARG A 181 -4.96 1.31 3.63
CA ARG A 181 -4.81 -0.12 3.31
C ARG A 181 -5.25 -1.06 4.44
N MET A 182 -5.21 -0.62 5.70
CA MET A 182 -5.61 -1.44 6.84
C MET A 182 -7.11 -1.38 7.13
N LEU A 183 -7.86 -0.45 6.55
CA LEU A 183 -9.28 -0.24 6.81
C LEU A 183 -10.27 -1.24 6.17
N PRO A 184 -10.02 -1.85 4.98
CA PRO A 184 -11.04 -2.61 4.27
C PRO A 184 -11.67 -3.73 5.11
N ARG A 185 -10.84 -4.55 5.79
CA ARG A 185 -11.34 -5.63 6.64
C ARG A 185 -12.06 -5.13 7.89
N PRO A 186 -11.48 -4.26 8.73
CA PRO A 186 -12.18 -3.71 9.89
C PRO A 186 -13.55 -3.14 9.53
N ILE A 187 -13.64 -2.42 8.41
CA ILE A 187 -14.89 -1.85 7.92
C ILE A 187 -15.87 -2.94 7.51
N ALA A 188 -15.46 -3.91 6.70
CA ALA A 188 -16.35 -4.98 6.26
C ALA A 188 -16.84 -5.86 7.44
N GLU A 189 -15.97 -6.18 8.41
CA GLU A 189 -16.34 -6.92 9.63
C GLU A 189 -17.33 -6.11 10.49
N THR A 190 -17.11 -4.80 10.59
CA THR A 190 -18.01 -3.89 11.32
C THR A 190 -19.36 -3.74 10.64
N SER A 191 -19.38 -3.59 9.32
CA SER A 191 -20.61 -3.52 8.53
C SER A 191 -21.46 -4.78 8.68
N LYS A 192 -20.82 -5.96 8.62
CA LYS A 192 -21.51 -7.23 8.91
C LYS A 192 -22.10 -7.25 10.31
N LEU A 193 -21.35 -6.81 11.32
CA LEU A 193 -21.84 -6.77 12.70
C LEU A 193 -23.03 -5.81 12.87
N ILE A 194 -23.00 -4.65 12.21
CA ILE A 194 -24.10 -3.70 12.21
C ILE A 194 -25.36 -4.32 11.61
N GLU A 195 -25.26 -4.94 10.44
CA GLU A 195 -26.42 -5.59 9.79
C GLU A 195 -26.99 -6.73 10.63
N GLN A 196 -26.14 -7.54 11.26
CA GLN A 196 -26.57 -8.55 12.23
C GLN A 196 -27.32 -7.91 13.39
N ASN A 197 -26.80 -6.84 13.99
CA ASN A 197 -27.44 -6.15 15.11
C ASN A 197 -28.78 -5.48 14.73
N ILE A 198 -28.90 -4.98 13.50
CA ILE A 198 -30.16 -4.47 12.96
C ILE A 198 -31.19 -5.59 12.84
N GLN A 199 -30.81 -6.75 12.29
CA GLN A 199 -31.70 -7.91 12.21
C GLN A 199 -32.18 -8.34 13.60
N LEU A 200 -31.27 -8.42 14.56
CA LEU A 200 -31.58 -8.83 15.93
C LEU A 200 -32.52 -7.85 16.64
N ALA A 201 -32.34 -6.56 16.43
CA ALA A 201 -33.23 -5.54 16.95
C ALA A 201 -34.63 -5.64 16.31
N LYS A 202 -34.72 -5.89 14.98
CA LYS A 202 -36.00 -6.11 14.29
C LYS A 202 -36.71 -7.37 14.78
N ASP A 203 -35.99 -8.48 14.93
CA ASP A 203 -36.55 -9.75 15.43
C ASP A 203 -37.04 -9.59 16.87
N HIS A 204 -36.28 -8.89 17.70
CA HIS A 204 -36.69 -8.58 19.06
C HIS A 204 -37.92 -7.66 19.08
N LYS A 205 -37.99 -6.65 18.21
CA LYS A 205 -39.17 -5.79 18.06
C LYS A 205 -40.41 -6.62 17.75
N GLN A 206 -40.33 -7.57 16.82
CA GLN A 206 -41.43 -8.46 16.48
C GLN A 206 -41.86 -9.31 17.68
N LYS A 207 -40.90 -9.88 18.42
CA LYS A 207 -41.19 -10.65 19.64
C LYS A 207 -41.83 -9.81 20.75
N VAL A 208 -41.42 -8.55 20.90
CA VAL A 208 -42.03 -7.62 21.87
C VAL A 208 -43.47 -7.26 21.48
N LEU A 209 -43.77 -7.15 20.18
CA LEU A 209 -45.14 -6.95 19.71
C LEU A 209 -46.05 -8.15 20.06
N GLU A 210 -45.50 -9.36 20.02
CA GLU A 210 -46.21 -10.60 20.38
C GLU A 210 -46.29 -10.81 21.91
N ASN A 211 -45.25 -10.40 22.65
CA ASN A 211 -45.19 -10.46 24.10
C ASN A 211 -44.57 -9.17 24.70
N PRO A 212 -45.40 -8.21 25.15
CA PRO A 212 -44.94 -6.91 25.66
C PRO A 212 -44.01 -6.98 26.88
N GLU A 213 -44.04 -8.06 27.67
CA GLU A 213 -43.15 -8.21 28.84
C GLU A 213 -41.67 -8.26 28.44
N LEU A 214 -41.37 -8.71 27.23
CA LEU A 214 -40.02 -8.77 26.68
C LEU A 214 -39.37 -7.39 26.49
N ALA A 215 -40.16 -6.31 26.43
CA ALA A 215 -39.62 -4.94 26.32
C ALA A 215 -38.69 -4.58 27.48
N SER A 216 -38.93 -5.15 28.66
CA SER A 216 -38.12 -4.93 29.86
C SER A 216 -36.82 -5.74 29.90
N GLN A 217 -36.67 -6.73 29.01
CA GLN A 217 -35.53 -7.66 29.01
C GLN A 217 -34.32 -7.13 28.24
N GLY A 218 -34.41 -5.95 27.61
CA GLY A 218 -33.30 -5.34 26.87
C GLY A 218 -33.10 -5.94 25.47
N ILE A 219 -32.32 -5.24 24.65
CA ILE A 219 -32.16 -5.56 23.23
C ILE A 219 -30.98 -6.52 23.03
N PRO A 220 -31.18 -7.70 22.43
CA PRO A 220 -30.09 -8.62 22.11
C PRO A 220 -29.18 -8.06 21.02
N GLN A 221 -27.87 -8.12 21.23
CA GLN A 221 -26.86 -7.62 20.30
C GLN A 221 -25.61 -8.48 20.30
N ASN A 222 -24.91 -8.49 19.19
CA ASN A 222 -23.57 -9.02 19.03
C ASN A 222 -22.56 -7.89 19.27
N ILE A 223 -21.57 -8.17 20.12
CA ILE A 223 -20.37 -7.35 20.27
C ILE A 223 -19.18 -8.10 19.69
N ALA A 224 -18.24 -7.39 19.09
CA ALA A 224 -16.99 -7.99 18.66
C ALA A 224 -16.01 -8.15 19.84
N VAL A 225 -15.30 -9.26 19.85
CA VAL A 225 -14.17 -9.54 20.70
C VAL A 225 -12.97 -9.70 19.78
N VAL A 226 -12.05 -8.74 19.83
CA VAL A 226 -10.85 -8.70 19.01
C VAL A 226 -9.67 -9.14 19.85
N THR A 227 -9.04 -10.27 19.49
CA THR A 227 -7.85 -10.78 20.19
C THR A 227 -6.66 -10.71 19.27
N ARG A 228 -5.71 -9.83 19.59
CA ARG A 228 -4.47 -9.69 18.82
C ARG A 228 -3.57 -10.91 18.98
N LEU A 229 -2.99 -11.37 17.86
CA LEU A 229 -2.04 -12.48 17.83
C LEU A 229 -0.60 -11.97 17.98
N LYS A 230 0.29 -12.83 18.48
CA LYS A 230 1.72 -12.52 18.65
C LYS A 230 2.51 -12.68 17.36
N HIS A 231 2.04 -13.58 16.50
CA HIS A 231 2.59 -13.97 15.21
C HIS A 231 1.43 -14.12 14.21
N PRO A 232 1.67 -13.90 12.90
CA PRO A 232 0.69 -14.22 11.87
C PRO A 232 0.34 -15.70 11.91
N ARG A 233 -0.94 -16.03 11.71
CA ARG A 233 -1.45 -17.39 11.66
C ARG A 233 -2.05 -17.64 10.28
N THR A 234 -1.69 -18.76 9.63
CA THR A 234 -2.36 -19.16 8.38
C THR A 234 -3.61 -19.96 8.70
N VAL A 235 -4.76 -19.48 8.23
CA VAL A 235 -6.06 -20.13 8.41
C VAL A 235 -6.69 -20.43 7.06
N CYS A 236 -7.46 -21.50 6.99
CA CYS A 236 -8.28 -21.81 5.82
C CYS A 236 -9.68 -21.23 5.99
N VAL A 237 -10.17 -20.55 4.96
CA VAL A 237 -11.55 -20.06 4.83
C VAL A 237 -12.37 -20.87 3.83
N GLY A 238 -11.82 -22.01 3.38
CA GLY A 238 -12.50 -22.94 2.49
C GLY A 238 -13.74 -23.55 3.13
N GLU A 239 -14.75 -23.85 2.33
CA GLU A 239 -16.02 -24.42 2.79
C GLU A 239 -15.82 -25.74 3.56
N ASN A 240 -14.82 -26.54 3.15
CA ASN A 240 -14.47 -27.80 3.82
C ASN A 240 -13.72 -27.62 5.16
N CYS A 241 -13.27 -26.40 5.47
CA CYS A 241 -12.51 -26.06 6.67
C CYS A 241 -13.33 -25.25 7.68
N CYS A 242 -14.63 -25.17 7.45
CA CYS A 242 -15.58 -24.53 8.33
C CYS A 242 -16.68 -25.51 8.69
N GLN A 243 -17.20 -25.39 9.91
CA GLN A 243 -18.35 -26.17 10.35
C GLN A 243 -19.46 -25.24 10.81
N MET A 244 -20.69 -25.67 10.56
CA MET A 244 -21.88 -25.01 11.05
C MET A 244 -22.14 -25.47 12.47
N ILE A 245 -21.95 -24.57 13.44
CA ILE A 245 -22.32 -24.81 14.83
C ILE A 245 -23.62 -24.08 15.16
N ASP A 246 -24.38 -24.66 16.10
CA ASP A 246 -25.58 -24.04 16.65
C ASP A 246 -25.25 -23.50 18.03
N VAL A 247 -25.21 -22.18 18.17
CA VAL A 247 -24.92 -21.50 19.43
C VAL A 247 -26.11 -20.65 19.80
N ASN A 248 -26.86 -21.05 20.84
CA ASN A 248 -28.07 -20.37 21.30
C ASN A 248 -29.20 -20.28 20.22
N ASN A 249 -29.46 -21.37 19.49
CA ASN A 249 -30.43 -21.45 18.38
C ASN A 249 -30.08 -20.56 17.18
N GLU A 250 -28.79 -20.26 16.99
CA GLU A 250 -28.29 -19.51 15.85
C GLU A 250 -27.16 -20.26 15.17
N LYS A 251 -27.27 -20.32 13.83
CA LYS A 251 -26.23 -20.88 12.97
C LYS A 251 -25.02 -19.95 12.94
N GLN A 252 -23.89 -20.43 13.43
CA GLN A 252 -22.60 -19.76 13.34
C GLN A 252 -21.63 -20.62 12.52
N ILE A 253 -20.73 -19.96 11.79
CA ILE A 253 -19.64 -20.62 11.08
C ILE A 253 -18.44 -20.63 12.02
N GLU A 254 -17.96 -21.82 12.38
CA GLU A 254 -16.72 -22.00 13.10
C GLU A 254 -15.63 -22.43 12.12
N TYR A 255 -14.60 -21.60 11.99
CA TYR A 255 -13.38 -21.94 11.28
C TYR A 255 -12.55 -22.84 12.17
N ILE A 256 -12.60 -24.14 11.92
CA ILE A 256 -11.92 -25.16 12.73
C ILE A 256 -10.48 -25.38 12.32
N CYS A 257 -10.09 -24.93 11.13
CA CYS A 257 -8.78 -25.25 10.58
C CYS A 257 -7.79 -24.09 10.71
N ILE A 258 -6.92 -24.21 11.72
CA ILE A 258 -5.66 -23.48 11.79
C ILE A 258 -4.62 -24.32 11.05
N CYS A 259 -4.24 -23.88 9.85
CA CYS A 259 -3.29 -24.61 9.00
C CYS A 259 -1.84 -24.37 9.41
N HIS A 260 -1.53 -23.19 9.97
CA HIS A 260 -0.21 -22.89 10.51
C HIS A 260 -0.31 -21.88 11.65
N GLU A 261 -0.01 -22.31 12.88
CA GLU A 261 -0.19 -21.49 14.10
C GLU A 261 0.71 -20.25 14.13
N GLU A 262 1.98 -20.41 13.77
CA GLU A 262 3.00 -19.35 13.77
C GLU A 262 3.70 -19.28 12.40
N CYS A 263 3.12 -18.51 11.48
CA CYS A 263 3.69 -18.33 10.16
C CYS A 263 4.73 -17.21 10.15
N TYR A 264 5.98 -17.57 9.83
CA TYR A 264 7.10 -16.64 9.68
C TYR A 264 7.29 -16.15 8.24
N LEU A 265 6.40 -16.54 7.33
CA LEU A 265 6.44 -16.13 5.93
C LEU A 265 6.21 -14.62 5.82
N LYS A 266 7.09 -13.95 5.07
CA LYS A 266 7.14 -12.48 5.02
C LYS A 266 6.35 -11.91 3.85
N GLY A 267 5.70 -10.79 4.15
CA GLY A 267 4.85 -9.94 3.30
C GLY A 267 3.89 -10.62 2.36
N VAL A 268 3.37 -11.75 2.81
CA VAL A 268 1.94 -12.03 2.65
C VAL A 268 1.17 -10.82 3.16
N LYS A 269 0.32 -10.25 2.31
CA LYS A 269 -0.63 -9.21 2.67
C LYS A 269 -1.57 -9.79 3.73
N GLN A 270 -1.50 -9.22 4.92
CA GLN A 270 -2.27 -9.71 6.05
C GLN A 270 -3.76 -9.55 5.74
N GLU A 271 -4.53 -10.53 6.19
CA GLU A 271 -5.98 -10.58 6.12
C GLU A 271 -6.60 -10.76 4.73
N THR A 272 -5.82 -10.60 3.66
CA THR A 272 -6.28 -10.70 2.28
C THR A 272 -6.33 -12.16 1.80
N LEU A 273 -7.33 -12.47 0.96
CA LEU A 273 -7.42 -13.74 0.26
C LEU A 273 -6.56 -13.69 -1.00
N TYR A 274 -6.19 -14.86 -1.54
CA TYR A 274 -5.54 -14.97 -2.84
C TYR A 274 -4.12 -14.36 -2.92
N ASP A 275 -3.45 -14.15 -1.79
CA ASP A 275 -2.04 -13.75 -1.82
C ASP A 275 -1.17 -14.94 -2.26
N GLU A 276 -0.60 -14.84 -3.47
CA GLU A 276 0.21 -15.89 -4.10
C GLU A 276 1.38 -16.36 -3.24
N LYS A 277 1.92 -15.51 -2.35
CA LYS A 277 3.02 -15.91 -1.48
C LYS A 277 2.62 -16.98 -0.48
N LEU A 278 1.33 -17.15 -0.19
CA LEU A 278 0.87 -18.23 0.68
C LEU A 278 1.26 -19.61 0.16
N GLN A 279 1.58 -19.77 -1.14
CA GLN A 279 2.20 -20.98 -1.69
C GLN A 279 3.49 -21.38 -0.98
N ASP A 280 4.23 -20.41 -0.46
CA ASP A 280 5.49 -20.62 0.27
C ASP A 280 5.28 -20.85 1.77
N CYS A 281 4.01 -20.89 2.25
CA CYS A 281 3.73 -21.26 3.63
C CYS A 281 4.12 -22.73 3.83
N THR A 282 4.74 -23.06 4.97
CA THR A 282 5.17 -24.42 5.31
C THR A 282 4.01 -25.43 5.35
N ALA A 283 2.77 -24.94 5.51
CA ALA A 283 1.58 -25.77 5.43
C ALA A 283 1.16 -26.11 4.00
N MET A 284 1.71 -25.46 2.97
CA MET A 284 1.37 -25.71 1.55
C MET A 284 2.39 -26.64 0.90
N ASP A 285 1.91 -27.55 0.08
CA ASP A 285 2.75 -28.33 -0.83
C ASP A 285 3.24 -27.42 -1.98
N PRO A 286 4.57 -27.26 -2.18
CA PRO A 286 5.10 -26.36 -3.20
C PRO A 286 4.82 -26.78 -4.65
N ARG A 287 4.37 -28.01 -4.89
CA ARG A 287 4.13 -28.54 -6.25
C ARG A 287 2.67 -28.45 -6.63
N SER A 288 1.75 -28.79 -5.72
CA SER A 288 0.32 -28.75 -5.99
C SER A 288 -0.34 -27.45 -5.53
N GLY A 289 0.25 -26.75 -4.55
CA GLY A 289 -0.36 -25.59 -3.91
C GLY A 289 -1.44 -25.96 -2.89
N ASP A 290 -1.60 -27.25 -2.58
CA ASP A 290 -2.59 -27.72 -1.61
C ASP A 290 -2.01 -27.75 -0.20
N CYS A 291 -2.85 -27.43 0.78
CA CYS A 291 -2.45 -27.46 2.17
C CYS A 291 -2.32 -28.90 2.68
N GLY A 292 -1.18 -29.25 3.27
CA GLY A 292 -0.95 -30.55 3.91
C GLY A 292 -1.77 -30.77 5.19
N VAL A 293 -2.36 -29.72 5.77
CA VAL A 293 -3.21 -29.82 6.97
C VAL A 293 -4.67 -30.06 6.60
N CYS A 294 -5.19 -29.30 5.64
CA CYS A 294 -6.62 -29.28 5.34
C CYS A 294 -7.00 -29.78 3.95
N GLY A 295 -6.02 -29.98 3.07
CA GLY A 295 -6.21 -30.40 1.68
C GLY A 295 -6.76 -29.31 0.75
N CYS A 296 -7.10 -28.12 1.25
CA CYS A 296 -7.55 -27.02 0.42
C CYS A 296 -6.38 -26.31 -0.26
N HIS A 297 -6.61 -25.81 -1.48
CA HIS A 297 -5.63 -25.01 -2.21
C HIS A 297 -5.32 -23.69 -1.47
N TRP A 298 -4.10 -23.17 -1.61
CA TRP A 298 -3.62 -21.95 -0.94
C TRP A 298 -4.51 -20.71 -1.21
N LEU A 299 -5.23 -20.68 -2.34
CA LEU A 299 -6.23 -19.64 -2.68
C LEU A 299 -7.36 -19.51 -1.63
N GLN A 300 -7.59 -20.55 -0.83
CA GLN A 300 -8.58 -20.56 0.25
C GLN A 300 -7.96 -20.21 1.61
N HIS A 301 -6.72 -19.75 1.65
CA HIS A 301 -6.02 -19.39 2.88
C HIS A 301 -5.77 -17.89 2.98
N LYS A 302 -5.60 -17.43 4.22
CA LYS A 302 -5.12 -16.08 4.53
C LYS A 302 -4.25 -16.09 5.77
N HIS A 303 -3.42 -15.06 5.91
CA HIS A 303 -2.80 -14.76 7.19
C HIS A 303 -3.72 -13.90 8.04
N ILE A 304 -3.91 -14.29 9.30
CA ILE A 304 -4.57 -13.46 10.30
C ILE A 304 -3.58 -13.00 11.36
N THR A 305 -3.74 -11.77 11.82
CA THR A 305 -2.96 -11.09 12.86
C THR A 305 -3.80 -10.79 14.09
N TYR A 306 -5.11 -10.95 13.98
CA TYR A 306 -6.07 -10.91 15.08
C TYR A 306 -7.20 -11.92 14.85
N GLU A 307 -7.72 -12.46 15.94
CA GLU A 307 -9.00 -13.18 15.94
C GLU A 307 -10.15 -12.19 16.11
N HIS A 308 -11.16 -12.33 15.26
CA HIS A 308 -12.44 -11.64 15.39
C HIS A 308 -13.50 -12.67 15.78
N LYS A 309 -14.08 -12.50 16.98
CA LYS A 309 -15.18 -13.33 17.47
C LYS A 309 -16.35 -12.45 17.83
N THR A 310 -17.57 -12.94 17.71
CA THR A 310 -18.76 -12.25 18.19
C THR A 310 -19.25 -12.87 19.48
N LYS A 311 -19.70 -12.03 20.41
CA LYS A 311 -20.34 -12.46 21.66
C LYS A 311 -21.73 -11.84 21.75
N ARG A 312 -22.71 -12.67 22.07
CA ARG A 312 -24.08 -12.24 22.35
C ARG A 312 -24.15 -11.55 23.72
N VAL A 313 -24.74 -10.36 23.75
CA VAL A 313 -25.04 -9.60 24.96
C VAL A 313 -26.45 -9.03 24.86
N VAL A 314 -26.96 -8.57 26.00
CA VAL A 314 -28.25 -7.90 26.09
C VAL A 314 -27.96 -6.47 26.57
N MET A 315 -28.39 -5.48 25.79
CA MET A 315 -28.22 -4.08 26.15
C MET A 315 -29.48 -3.52 26.78
N THR A 316 -29.34 -2.88 27.94
CA THR A 316 -30.44 -2.19 28.62
C THR A 316 -30.75 -0.88 27.89
N LEU A 317 -31.52 -0.99 26.81
CA LEU A 317 -32.01 0.13 26.01
C LEU A 317 -33.53 0.06 25.97
N ASN A 318 -34.18 1.21 26.18
CA ASN A 318 -35.64 1.29 26.23
C ASN A 318 -36.27 1.54 24.85
N ASP A 319 -35.45 1.86 23.83
CA ASP A 319 -35.93 2.22 22.50
C ASP A 319 -35.23 1.40 21.40
N ILE A 320 -35.97 0.43 20.85
CA ILE A 320 -35.50 -0.44 19.78
C ILE A 320 -35.34 0.32 18.46
N ASP A 321 -36.23 1.26 18.18
CA ASP A 321 -36.21 2.04 16.95
C ASP A 321 -35.06 3.03 16.92
N GLN A 322 -34.81 3.70 18.06
CA GLN A 322 -33.62 4.54 18.21
C GLN A 322 -32.35 3.72 18.01
N ARG A 323 -32.28 2.50 18.56
CA ARG A 323 -31.11 1.64 18.39
C ARG A 323 -30.86 1.25 16.93
N ILE A 324 -31.92 0.91 16.18
CA ILE A 324 -31.80 0.63 14.74
C ILE A 324 -31.35 1.89 14.00
N SER A 325 -31.86 3.07 14.37
CA SER A 325 -31.46 4.36 13.81
C SER A 325 -29.98 4.65 14.04
N ASP A 326 -29.48 4.47 15.27
CA ASP A 326 -28.08 4.70 15.62
C ASP A 326 -27.13 3.78 14.82
N LEU A 327 -27.48 2.50 14.70
CA LEU A 327 -26.72 1.51 13.93
C LEU A 327 -26.63 1.89 12.45
N ARG A 328 -27.76 2.31 11.85
CA ARG A 328 -27.79 2.81 10.47
C ARG A 328 -26.97 4.09 10.31
N GLY A 329 -27.03 4.99 11.29
CA GLY A 329 -26.24 6.21 11.33
C GLY A 329 -24.74 5.94 11.31
N GLU A 330 -24.27 4.99 12.11
CA GLU A 330 -22.85 4.58 12.07
C GLU A 330 -22.48 3.90 10.75
N ALA A 331 -23.31 3.01 10.20
CA ALA A 331 -23.06 2.40 8.89
C ALA A 331 -22.88 3.45 7.79
N SER A 332 -23.80 4.42 7.71
CA SER A 332 -23.69 5.53 6.75
C SER A 332 -22.44 6.37 6.97
N LYS A 333 -22.05 6.60 8.23
CA LYS A 333 -20.83 7.36 8.53
C LYS A 333 -19.57 6.62 8.13
N ILE A 334 -19.51 5.31 8.38
CA ILE A 334 -18.40 4.45 7.98
C ILE A 334 -18.23 4.49 6.46
N GLN A 335 -19.32 4.32 5.71
CA GLN A 335 -19.30 4.40 4.25
C GLN A 335 -18.83 5.78 3.74
N GLU A 336 -19.36 6.86 4.31
CA GLU A 336 -18.98 8.23 3.94
C GLU A 336 -17.48 8.47 4.13
N VAL A 337 -16.94 8.04 5.28
CA VAL A 337 -15.52 8.17 5.59
C VAL A 337 -14.69 7.29 4.65
N TYR A 338 -15.08 6.02 4.47
CA TYR A 338 -14.34 5.10 3.61
C TYR A 338 -14.23 5.61 2.19
N LYS A 339 -15.35 6.12 1.64
CA LYS A 339 -15.37 6.79 0.35
C LYS A 339 -14.30 7.89 0.27
N LYS A 340 -14.24 8.79 1.25
CA LYS A 340 -13.27 9.90 1.25
C LYS A 340 -11.82 9.43 1.33
N VAL A 341 -11.52 8.40 2.11
CA VAL A 341 -10.14 7.88 2.21
C VAL A 341 -9.73 7.02 1.00
N ALA A 342 -10.67 6.35 0.35
CA ALA A 342 -10.43 5.69 -0.93
C ALA A 342 -10.13 6.72 -2.05
N ILE A 343 -10.81 7.88 -2.04
CA ILE A 343 -10.49 9.02 -2.93
C ILE A 343 -9.04 9.45 -2.77
N PHE A 344 -8.58 9.57 -1.53
CA PHE A 344 -7.21 9.98 -1.23
C PHE A 344 -6.17 9.08 -1.93
N LEU A 345 -6.34 7.75 -1.88
CA LEU A 345 -5.43 6.80 -2.53
C LEU A 345 -5.36 6.98 -4.05
N HIS A 346 -6.52 7.19 -4.70
CA HIS A 346 -6.58 7.33 -6.15
C HIS A 346 -6.09 8.72 -6.66
N ALA A 347 -6.12 9.73 -5.79
CA ALA A 347 -5.80 11.12 -6.14
C ALA A 347 -4.35 11.54 -5.82
N ASN A 348 -3.75 10.99 -4.74
CA ASN A 348 -2.47 11.48 -4.23
C ASN A 348 -1.25 10.60 -4.57
N ALA A 349 -1.46 9.31 -4.87
CA ALA A 349 -0.38 8.39 -5.24
C ALA A 349 -0.21 8.34 -6.76
N ILE A 350 1.04 8.20 -7.22
CA ILE A 350 1.35 8.02 -8.64
C ILE A 350 0.83 6.65 -9.14
N VAL A 351 0.78 5.64 -8.27
CA VAL A 351 0.18 4.31 -8.54
C VAL A 351 -0.98 4.07 -7.58
N ALA A 352 -2.22 4.08 -8.07
CA ALA A 352 -3.39 3.76 -7.26
C ALA A 352 -3.54 2.24 -7.07
N THR A 353 -3.80 1.77 -5.85
CA THR A 353 -4.02 0.34 -5.59
C THR A 353 -5.48 -0.05 -5.53
N ASN A 354 -5.73 -1.34 -5.83
CA ASN A 354 -7.03 -1.96 -5.73
C ASN A 354 -7.58 -1.91 -4.30
N ASP A 355 -8.88 -1.71 -4.21
CA ASP A 355 -9.65 -1.62 -2.98
C ASP A 355 -10.20 -3.00 -2.62
N ASP A 356 -9.64 -3.64 -1.59
CA ASP A 356 -10.01 -5.01 -1.19
C ASP A 356 -11.38 -5.09 -0.48
N ILE A 357 -12.05 -3.97 -0.22
CA ILE A 357 -13.31 -3.96 0.54
C ILE A 357 -14.38 -4.82 -0.13
N LEU A 358 -14.43 -4.80 -1.47
CA LEU A 358 -15.40 -5.56 -2.24
C LEU A 358 -15.19 -7.06 -2.08
N GLU A 359 -13.93 -7.51 -2.02
CA GLU A 359 -13.59 -8.92 -1.80
C GLU A 359 -14.04 -9.39 -0.41
N TYR A 360 -13.83 -8.57 0.63
CA TYR A 360 -14.30 -8.88 1.98
C TYR A 360 -15.83 -8.90 2.06
N LEU A 361 -16.52 -7.94 1.46
CA LEU A 361 -17.99 -7.91 1.45
C LEU A 361 -18.54 -9.14 0.72
N GLN A 362 -17.99 -9.50 -0.44
CA GLN A 362 -18.37 -10.70 -1.17
C GLN A 362 -18.11 -11.99 -0.37
N TYR A 363 -16.98 -12.03 0.34
CA TYR A 363 -16.67 -13.11 1.26
C TYR A 363 -17.71 -13.24 2.39
N PHE A 364 -18.07 -12.15 3.06
CA PHE A 364 -19.09 -12.17 4.13
C PHE A 364 -20.50 -12.46 3.63
N ILE A 365 -20.86 -12.02 2.42
CA ILE A 365 -22.13 -12.39 1.79
C ILE A 365 -22.20 -13.91 1.61
N ARG A 366 -21.13 -14.55 1.13
CA ARG A 366 -21.07 -16.01 0.98
C ARG A 366 -21.23 -16.73 2.32
N GLU A 367 -20.54 -16.28 3.36
CA GLU A 367 -20.70 -16.83 4.71
C GLU A 367 -22.17 -16.77 5.18
N GLU A 368 -22.84 -15.62 5.01
CA GLU A 368 -24.24 -15.48 5.41
C GLU A 368 -25.19 -16.32 4.54
N GLN A 369 -24.90 -16.48 3.24
CA GLN A 369 -25.65 -17.40 2.37
C GLN A 369 -25.50 -18.88 2.80
N MET A 370 -24.32 -19.30 3.24
CA MET A 370 -24.12 -20.65 3.78
C MET A 370 -24.97 -20.88 5.04
N LYS A 371 -25.03 -19.89 5.94
CA LYS A 371 -25.93 -19.95 7.11
C LYS A 371 -27.40 -20.02 6.69
N GLN A 372 -27.80 -19.25 5.68
CA GLN A 372 -29.16 -19.25 5.16
C GLN A 372 -29.55 -20.64 4.61
N ASN A 373 -28.66 -21.27 3.85
CA ASN A 373 -28.84 -22.63 3.32
C ASN A 373 -28.95 -23.68 4.44
N ALA A 374 -28.33 -23.43 5.59
CA ALA A 374 -28.44 -24.23 6.80
C ALA A 374 -29.66 -23.87 7.68
N GLY A 375 -30.56 -23.01 7.20
CA GLY A 375 -31.83 -22.66 7.87
C GLY A 375 -31.79 -21.38 8.72
N ALA A 376 -30.73 -20.56 8.63
CA ALA A 376 -30.69 -19.28 9.35
C ALA A 376 -31.66 -18.25 8.75
N SER A 377 -32.30 -17.46 9.61
CA SER A 377 -33.12 -16.32 9.22
C SER A 377 -32.27 -15.04 9.16
N ASN A 378 -31.50 -14.86 8.08
CA ASN A 378 -30.55 -13.76 7.90
C ASN A 378 -30.67 -13.07 6.53
N ALA A 379 -31.86 -13.13 5.91
CA ALA A 379 -32.10 -12.55 4.59
C ALA A 379 -31.84 -11.04 4.54
N ASP A 380 -32.24 -10.27 5.57
CA ASP A 380 -31.97 -8.82 5.58
C ASP A 380 -30.48 -8.52 5.74
N VAL A 381 -29.73 -9.36 6.47
CA VAL A 381 -28.27 -9.19 6.63
C VAL A 381 -27.58 -9.31 5.27
N ILE A 382 -27.95 -10.34 4.50
CA ILE A 382 -27.44 -10.55 3.13
C ILE A 382 -27.82 -9.35 2.25
N ALA A 383 -29.09 -8.91 2.30
CA ALA A 383 -29.56 -7.77 1.52
C ALA A 383 -28.82 -6.46 1.86
N GLY A 384 -28.57 -6.20 3.14
CA GLY A 384 -27.80 -5.04 3.62
C GLY A 384 -26.37 -5.05 3.12
N LEU A 385 -25.67 -6.19 3.23
CA LEU A 385 -24.32 -6.35 2.72
C LEU A 385 -24.24 -6.20 1.19
N VAL A 386 -25.20 -6.77 0.45
CA VAL A 386 -25.29 -6.62 -1.02
C VAL A 386 -25.50 -5.15 -1.40
N ASN A 387 -26.39 -4.44 -0.71
CA ASN A 387 -26.62 -3.02 -0.96
C ASN A 387 -25.35 -2.19 -0.70
N MET A 388 -24.65 -2.47 0.41
CA MET A 388 -23.39 -1.81 0.72
C MET A 388 -22.31 -2.06 -0.34
N MET A 389 -22.18 -3.31 -0.82
CA MET A 389 -21.24 -3.66 -1.89
C MET A 389 -21.57 -2.91 -3.19
N LYS A 390 -22.85 -2.81 -3.53
CA LYS A 390 -23.33 -2.05 -4.69
C LYS A 390 -22.98 -0.57 -4.56
N GLU A 391 -23.28 0.05 -3.42
CA GLU A 391 -22.98 1.46 -3.16
C GLU A 391 -21.48 1.75 -3.22
N PHE A 392 -20.62 0.88 -2.65
CA PHE A 392 -19.17 1.03 -2.78
C PHE A 392 -18.72 0.95 -4.24
N THR A 393 -19.26 0.01 -5.00
CA THR A 393 -18.94 -0.17 -6.43
C THR A 393 -19.30 1.08 -7.23
N GLU A 394 -20.54 1.57 -7.11
CA GLU A 394 -21.02 2.77 -7.83
C GLU A 394 -20.21 4.01 -7.45
N ASN A 395 -19.90 4.19 -6.15
CA ASN A 395 -19.07 5.29 -5.68
C ASN A 395 -17.65 5.22 -6.25
N MET A 396 -17.05 4.04 -6.34
CA MET A 396 -15.72 3.84 -6.92
C MET A 396 -15.69 4.06 -8.43
N GLU A 397 -16.73 3.65 -9.16
CA GLU A 397 -16.84 3.92 -10.59
C GLU A 397 -16.99 5.42 -10.88
N LEU A 398 -17.89 6.09 -10.16
CA LEU A 398 -18.08 7.54 -10.26
C LEU A 398 -16.76 8.27 -9.95
N LEU A 399 -16.08 7.85 -8.89
CA LEU A 399 -14.78 8.42 -8.52
C LEU A 399 -13.74 8.24 -9.64
N LYS A 400 -13.59 7.03 -10.17
CA LYS A 400 -12.64 6.75 -11.26
C LYS A 400 -12.94 7.64 -12.48
N LYS A 401 -14.21 7.89 -12.76
CA LYS A 401 -14.64 8.80 -13.83
C LYS A 401 -14.28 10.25 -13.53
N THR A 402 -14.65 10.77 -12.36
CA THR A 402 -14.36 12.15 -11.94
C THR A 402 -12.85 12.42 -11.87
N LEU A 403 -12.06 11.48 -11.35
CA LEU A 403 -10.60 11.62 -11.31
C LEU A 403 -9.97 11.59 -12.71
N LYS A 404 -10.49 10.79 -13.65
CA LYS A 404 -10.03 10.83 -15.05
C LYS A 404 -10.31 12.19 -15.68
N GLU A 405 -11.47 12.76 -15.43
CA GLU A 405 -11.87 14.09 -15.94
C GLU A 405 -11.05 15.21 -15.30
N GLN A 406 -10.81 15.17 -13.98
CA GLN A 406 -9.98 16.15 -13.25
C GLN A 406 -8.49 16.08 -13.61
N LYS A 407 -7.96 14.87 -13.82
CA LYS A 407 -6.57 14.68 -14.29
C LYS A 407 -6.35 15.22 -15.71
N GLN A 408 -7.39 15.24 -16.54
CA GLN A 408 -7.33 15.82 -17.89
C GLN A 408 -7.45 17.36 -17.90
N SER A 409 -8.17 17.95 -16.94
CA SER A 409 -8.36 19.40 -16.86
C SER A 409 -7.25 20.14 -16.11
N GLY A 410 -6.40 19.44 -15.36
CA GLY A 410 -5.27 20.02 -14.61
C GLY A 410 -5.68 20.80 -13.34
N ASP A 411 -6.96 20.79 -12.96
CA ASP A 411 -7.48 21.51 -11.78
C ASP A 411 -7.79 20.52 -10.65
N MET A 412 -6.78 20.15 -9.85
CA MET A 412 -6.89 19.24 -8.70
C MET A 412 -7.33 19.96 -7.41
N LYS A 413 -8.41 20.76 -7.47
CA LYS A 413 -8.83 21.62 -6.34
C LYS A 413 -9.47 20.91 -5.14
N ASP A 414 -9.88 19.64 -5.27
CA ASP A 414 -10.57 18.87 -4.22
C ASP A 414 -9.83 17.57 -3.82
N VAL A 415 -8.49 17.57 -3.92
CA VAL A 415 -7.70 16.41 -3.50
C VAL A 415 -7.50 16.43 -1.99
N LEU A 416 -8.02 15.40 -1.32
CA LEU A 416 -7.88 15.20 0.12
C LEU A 416 -6.39 15.23 0.51
N LYS A 417 -6.03 15.96 1.57
CA LYS A 417 -4.64 15.99 2.08
C LYS A 417 -4.38 14.86 3.08
N PRO A 418 -3.12 14.45 3.30
CA PRO A 418 -2.79 13.42 4.30
C PRO A 418 -3.36 13.72 5.70
N ASP A 419 -3.28 14.97 6.16
CA ASP A 419 -3.86 15.41 7.45
C ASP A 419 -5.37 15.18 7.56
N GLU A 420 -6.09 15.24 6.45
CA GLU A 420 -7.53 14.99 6.41
C GLU A 420 -7.85 13.50 6.52
N VAL A 421 -7.00 12.63 5.99
CA VAL A 421 -7.10 11.17 6.18
C VAL A 421 -7.00 10.82 7.65
N PHE A 422 -6.00 11.35 8.36
CA PHE A 422 -5.86 11.08 9.80
C PHE A 422 -7.08 11.56 10.61
N LYS A 423 -7.66 12.72 10.26
CA LYS A 423 -8.90 13.23 10.90
C LYS A 423 -10.11 12.34 10.60
N LEU A 424 -10.24 11.86 9.37
CA LEU A 424 -11.31 10.95 8.97
C LEU A 424 -11.21 9.60 9.68
N VAL A 425 -10.02 9.02 9.74
CA VAL A 425 -9.77 7.77 10.50
C VAL A 425 -10.05 7.97 11.99
N THR A 426 -9.64 9.11 12.55
CA THR A 426 -9.99 9.47 13.95
C THR A 426 -11.50 9.58 14.16
N THR A 427 -12.25 10.00 13.14
CA THR A 427 -13.73 10.07 13.21
C THR A 427 -14.32 8.66 13.29
N LEU A 428 -13.77 7.68 12.57
CA LEU A 428 -14.18 6.28 12.71
C LEU A 428 -13.94 5.75 14.12
N TYR A 429 -12.78 6.03 14.71
CA TYR A 429 -12.45 5.56 16.06
C TYR A 429 -13.34 6.18 17.14
N LYS A 430 -13.95 7.34 16.88
CA LYS A 430 -14.84 8.04 17.79
C LYS A 430 -16.31 7.64 17.65
N LEU A 431 -16.65 6.73 16.73
CA LEU A 431 -18.00 6.18 16.64
C LEU A 431 -18.37 5.48 17.95
N SER A 432 -19.57 5.78 18.45
CA SER A 432 -20.03 5.40 19.79
C SER A 432 -20.25 3.90 19.99
N ILE A 433 -20.62 3.19 18.93
CA ILE A 433 -20.95 1.76 18.95
C ILE A 433 -19.76 0.95 18.45
N THR A 434 -19.21 1.34 17.29
CA THR A 434 -18.25 0.51 16.55
C THR A 434 -16.82 1.05 16.55
N GLY A 435 -16.60 2.29 16.98
CA GLY A 435 -15.31 2.97 16.81
C GLY A 435 -14.15 2.30 17.55
N ALA A 436 -14.39 1.86 18.78
CA ALA A 436 -13.39 1.15 19.59
C ALA A 436 -12.94 -0.17 18.93
N GLN A 437 -13.88 -0.90 18.31
CA GLN A 437 -13.57 -2.14 17.59
C GLN A 437 -12.69 -1.87 16.37
N ILE A 438 -13.07 -0.89 15.54
CA ILE A 438 -12.30 -0.51 14.34
C ILE A 438 -10.87 -0.14 14.74
N GLN A 439 -10.72 0.65 15.82
CA GLN A 439 -9.40 1.03 16.33
C GLN A 439 -8.55 -0.20 16.73
N GLN A 440 -9.11 -1.13 17.52
CA GLN A 440 -8.40 -2.33 17.96
C GLN A 440 -7.97 -3.22 16.78
N GLN A 441 -8.81 -3.36 15.76
CA GLN A 441 -8.47 -4.15 14.56
C GLN A 441 -7.31 -3.50 13.79
N VAL A 442 -7.32 -2.18 13.60
CA VAL A 442 -6.22 -1.46 12.92
C VAL A 442 -4.92 -1.53 13.71
N GLU A 443 -4.96 -1.38 15.04
CA GLU A 443 -3.78 -1.54 15.90
C GLU A 443 -3.23 -2.97 15.87
N GLY A 444 -4.09 -3.98 15.71
CA GLY A 444 -3.71 -5.37 15.48
C GLY A 444 -2.85 -5.55 14.24
N ILE A 445 -3.28 -4.94 13.12
CA ILE A 445 -2.58 -5.02 11.83
C ILE A 445 -1.23 -4.26 11.89
N ARG A 446 -1.21 -3.01 12.40
CA ARG A 446 0.02 -2.20 12.58
C ARG A 446 1.10 -2.93 13.38
N PHE A 447 0.65 -3.63 14.43
CA PHE A 447 1.37 -4.65 15.20
C PHE A 447 2.42 -5.42 14.39
N SER A 448 1.90 -6.15 13.41
CA SER A 448 2.66 -7.12 12.67
C SER A 448 3.72 -6.49 11.78
N GLU A 449 3.52 -5.24 11.34
CA GLU A 449 4.43 -4.56 10.41
C GLU A 449 5.64 -3.94 11.14
N GLU A 450 5.47 -3.46 12.38
CA GLU A 450 6.53 -2.76 13.14
C GLU A 450 7.65 -3.67 13.69
N LYS A 451 7.41 -4.98 13.84
CA LYS A 451 8.42 -5.95 14.36
C LYS A 451 9.61 -6.20 13.41
N HIS A 452 9.65 -5.58 12.23
CA HIS A 452 10.58 -5.92 11.16
C HIS A 452 11.68 -4.89 10.85
N THR A 453 11.77 -3.78 11.59
CA THR A 453 12.56 -2.61 11.16
C THR A 453 13.45 -2.02 12.25
N TYR A 454 14.54 -2.69 12.64
CA TYR A 454 15.61 -2.03 13.41
C TYR A 454 17.00 -2.56 13.06
N GLN A 455 17.74 -1.84 12.21
CA GLN A 455 19.20 -1.75 12.28
C GLN A 455 19.61 -0.29 12.02
N ARG A 456 20.31 0.32 12.98
CA ARG A 456 20.96 1.63 12.84
C ARG A 456 22.45 1.39 12.55
N GLU A 457 22.94 1.83 11.40
CA GLU A 457 24.37 1.91 11.13
C GLU A 457 24.91 3.33 11.31
N ARG A 458 26.21 3.39 11.63
CA ARG A 458 26.95 4.57 12.07
C ARG A 458 27.22 5.55 10.93
N TYR A 459 27.06 6.82 11.28
CA TYR A 459 27.52 7.97 10.50
C TYR A 459 29.03 7.82 10.20
N ILE A 460 29.41 7.80 8.92
CA ILE A 460 30.81 7.93 8.50
C ILE A 460 31.01 9.40 8.12
N GLU A 461 31.73 10.14 8.96
CA GLU A 461 32.20 11.48 8.61
C GLU A 461 33.21 11.36 7.47
N LEU A 462 32.88 11.93 6.31
CA LEU A 462 33.84 12.09 5.22
C LEU A 462 34.94 13.09 5.64
N PRO A 463 36.22 12.83 5.33
CA PRO A 463 37.32 13.66 5.77
C PRO A 463 37.21 15.10 5.22
N ALA A 464 37.31 16.08 6.12
CA ALA A 464 37.13 17.52 5.86
C ALA A 464 38.19 18.19 4.94
N ARG A 465 39.04 17.43 4.25
CA ARG A 465 40.14 17.97 3.42
C ARG A 465 39.98 17.62 1.94
N ALA A 466 39.00 18.27 1.31
CA ALA A 466 39.04 18.59 -0.12
C ALA A 466 38.66 20.06 -0.41
N ALA A 467 38.59 20.91 0.63
CA ALA A 467 38.35 22.34 0.49
C ALA A 467 39.67 23.12 0.38
N SER A 468 40.45 22.84 -0.66
CA SER A 468 41.52 23.75 -1.11
C SER A 468 41.78 23.60 -2.61
N SER A 469 40.75 23.82 -3.41
CA SER A 469 40.90 24.15 -4.83
C SER A 469 39.98 25.34 -5.08
N LYS A 470 40.56 26.54 -5.01
CA LYS A 470 39.90 27.83 -5.21
C LYS A 470 39.52 28.12 -6.68
N ASP A 471 39.59 27.11 -7.57
CA ASP A 471 39.47 27.30 -9.03
C ASP A 471 38.34 26.50 -9.69
N ILE A 472 37.19 26.32 -9.02
CA ILE A 472 35.98 25.78 -9.69
C ILE A 472 34.76 26.61 -9.29
N LEU A 473 34.74 27.85 -9.77
CA LEU A 473 33.54 28.69 -9.79
C LEU A 473 33.70 29.74 -10.89
N MET A 474 33.70 29.26 -12.13
CA MET A 474 33.41 30.06 -13.34
C MET A 474 32.60 29.17 -14.29
N CYS A 475 31.39 28.78 -13.86
CA CYS A 475 30.30 28.64 -14.81
C CYS A 475 29.46 29.90 -14.62
N GLU A 476 29.66 30.88 -15.50
CA GLU A 476 28.81 32.06 -15.59
C GLU A 476 27.36 31.59 -15.82
N ILE A 477 26.46 32.16 -15.01
CA ILE A 477 25.00 31.96 -15.03
C ILE A 477 24.39 32.61 -16.27
#